data_AF-A0A9X1U0Q1-F1
#
_entry.id   AF-A0A9X1U0Q1-F1
#
_cell.length_a   1.000
_cell.length_b   1.000
_cell.length_c   1.000
_cell.angle_alpha   90.00
_cell.angle_beta   90.00
_cell.angle_gamma   90.00
#
_symmetry.space_group_name_H-M   'P 1'
#
loop_
_entity.id
_entity.type
_entity.pdbx_description
1 polymer ?
#
loop_
_entity_poly.entity_id
_entity_poly.type
_entity_poly.pdbx_seq_one_letter_code
_entity_poly.pdbx_strand_id
1 'polypeptide(L)' 'LKEHLWKHKGFTSKAKDWELKYSESFATKAEAILREKQIKKWKSRKMIETLINSKN' A
#
# COMPACT_ATOMS: atom_id res chain seq x y z
N LEU A 1 8.66 4.18 -0.37
CA LEU A 1 9.22 3.55 -1.58
C LEU A 1 10.75 3.56 -1.58
N LYS A 2 11.42 4.72 -1.48
CA LYS A 2 12.89 4.82 -1.44
C LYS A 2 13.54 3.89 -0.40
N GLU A 3 12.98 3.80 0.81
CA GLU A 3 13.49 2.91 1.86
C GLU A 3 13.37 1.42 1.52
N HIS A 4 12.28 1.01 0.86
CA HIS A 4 12.08 -0.38 0.43
C HIS A 4 12.99 -0.80 -0.73
N LEU A 5 13.45 0.16 -1.54
CA LEU A 5 14.36 -0.10 -2.67
C LEU A 5 15.83 0.05 -2.24
N TRP A 6 16.09 0.77 -1.15
CA TRP A 6 17.43 0.98 -0.61
C TRP A 6 17.93 -0.26 0.13
N LYS A 7 19.23 -0.57 0.00
CA LYS A 7 19.88 -1.66 0.75
C LYS A 7 20.08 -1.26 2.22
N HIS A 8 19.24 -1.74 3.11
CA HIS A 8 19.42 -1.57 4.56
C HIS A 8 19.57 -2.92 5.28
N LYS A 9 20.03 -2.94 6.53
CA LYS A 9 20.11 -4.20 7.30
C LYS A 9 18.71 -4.51 7.85
N GLY A 10 18.17 -5.69 7.56
CA GLY A 10 16.84 -6.09 8.04
C GLY A 10 16.22 -7.22 7.21
N PHE A 11 15.22 -7.89 7.78
CA PHE A 11 14.55 -9.05 7.15
C PHE A 11 13.88 -8.68 5.81
N THR A 12 13.29 -7.49 5.72
CA THR A 12 12.53 -7.00 4.56
C THR A 12 13.38 -6.38 3.45
N SER A 13 14.70 -6.25 3.65
CA SER A 13 15.63 -5.60 2.69
C SER A 13 15.97 -6.45 1.47
N LYS A 14 15.57 -7.73 1.47
CA LYS A 14 15.85 -8.66 0.36
C LYS A 14 15.01 -8.36 -0.89
N ALA A 15 13.76 -7.93 -0.72
CA ALA A 15 12.85 -7.60 -1.81
C ALA A 15 13.04 -6.14 -2.25
N LYS A 16 13.24 -5.89 -3.54
CA LYS A 16 13.56 -4.57 -4.14
C LYS A 16 12.75 -4.25 -5.39
N ASP A 17 11.64 -4.94 -5.53
CA ASP A 17 10.70 -4.93 -6.64
C ASP A 17 9.40 -4.20 -6.28
N TRP A 18 9.45 -3.37 -5.23
CA TRP A 18 8.31 -2.59 -4.79
C TRP A 18 7.95 -1.52 -5.82
N GLU A 19 6.70 -1.51 -6.26
CA GLU A 19 6.13 -0.51 -7.15
C GLU A 19 4.86 0.09 -6.52
N LEU A 20 4.69 1.41 -6.60
CA LEU A 20 3.49 2.08 -6.10
C LEU A 20 2.39 2.00 -7.16
N LYS A 21 1.40 1.12 -6.94
CA LYS A 21 0.26 0.95 -7.85
C LYS A 21 -0.95 1.83 -7.53
N TYR A 22 -1.06 2.32 -6.30
CA TYR A 22 -2.23 3.06 -5.84
C TYR A 22 -1.89 3.99 -4.68
N SER A 23 -2.42 5.21 -4.71
CA SER A 23 -2.30 6.18 -3.64
C SER A 23 -3.60 6.97 -3.46
N GLU A 24 -3.92 7.30 -2.20
CA GLU A 24 -5.02 8.21 -1.86
C GLU A 24 -4.52 9.25 -0.86
N SER A 25 -5.02 10.47 -0.99
CA SER A 25 -4.75 11.56 -0.06
C SER A 25 -5.95 11.78 0.84
N PHE A 26 -5.72 11.96 2.14
CA PHE A 26 -6.74 12.25 3.13
C PHE A 26 -6.35 13.53 3.88
N ALA A 27 -7.35 14.30 4.32
CA ALA A 27 -7.12 15.54 5.05
C ALA A 27 -6.55 15.29 6.44
N THR A 28 -6.97 14.20 7.10
CA THR A 28 -6.51 13.84 8.44
C THR A 28 -5.84 12.48 8.50
N LYS A 29 -4.93 12.33 9.47
CA LYS A 29 -4.29 11.04 9.78
C LYS A 29 -5.30 9.98 10.20
N ALA A 30 -6.37 10.38 10.91
CA ALA A 30 -7.41 9.46 11.38
C ALA A 30 -8.14 8.79 10.20
N GLU A 31 -8.55 9.58 9.20
CA GLU A 31 -9.20 9.08 7.98
C GLU A 31 -8.31 8.11 7.21
N ALA A 32 -7.03 8.46 7.03
CA ALA A 32 -6.06 7.58 6.37
C ALA A 32 -5.93 6.23 7.08
N ILE A 33 -5.87 6.23 8.42
CA ILE A 33 -5.80 4.98 9.21
C ILE A 33 -7.09 4.17 9.09
N LEU A 34 -8.26 4.81 9.11
CA LEU A 34 -9.55 4.11 8.95
C LEU A 34 -9.65 3.44 7.59
N ARG A 35 -9.24 4.14 6.52
CA ARG A 35 -9.18 3.60 5.17
C ARG A 35 -8.19 2.42 5.08
N GLU A 36 -7.00 2.56 5.63
CA GLU A 36 -5.99 1.49 5.65
C GLU A 36 -6.55 0.22 6.32
N LYS A 37 -7.20 0.39 7.48
CA LYS A 37 -7.86 -0.72 8.18
C LYS A 37 -8.96 -1.35 7.34
N GLN A 38 -9.76 -0.54 6.64
CA GLN A 38 -10.82 -1.04 5.76
C GLN A 38 -10.26 -1.91 4.63
N ILE A 39 -9.21 -1.45 3.93
CA ILE A 39 -8.57 -2.22 2.85
C ILE A 39 -7.98 -3.52 3.40
N LYS A 40 -7.25 -3.45 4.53
CA LYS A 40 -6.67 -4.64 5.18
C LYS A 40 -7.73 -5.66 5.62
N LYS A 41 -8.92 -5.18 6.03
CA LYS A 41 -10.04 -6.04 6.44
C LYS A 41 -10.64 -6.83 5.28
N TRP A 42 -10.55 -6.35 4.04
CA TRP A 42 -11.11 -7.08 2.90
C TRP A 42 -10.52 -8.49 2.77
N LYS A 43 -9.23 -8.65 3.08
CA LYS A 43 -8.49 -9.93 2.93
C LYS A 43 -8.77 -10.62 1.58
N SER A 44 -9.07 -9.82 0.55
CA SER A 44 -9.59 -10.26 -0.73
C SER A 44 -8.78 -9.62 -1.83
N ARG A 45 -8.09 -10.46 -2.59
CA ARG A 45 -7.27 -10.04 -3.73
C ARG A 45 -8.10 -9.33 -4.79
N LYS A 46 -9.25 -9.90 -5.17
CA LYS A 46 -10.14 -9.36 -6.21
C LYS A 46 -10.60 -7.93 -5.88
N MET A 47 -10.95 -7.67 -4.63
CA MET A 47 -11.38 -6.32 -4.19
C MET A 47 -10.25 -5.30 -4.30
N ILE A 48 -9.01 -5.71 -3.96
CA ILE A 48 -7.83 -4.84 -4.06
C ILE A 48 -7.50 -4.57 -5.53
N GLU A 49 -7.53 -5.59 -6.38
CA GLU A 49 -7.29 -5.44 -7.83
C GLU A 49 -8.33 -4.52 -8.48
N THR A 50 -9.61 -4.68 -8.15
CA THR A 50 -10.66 -3.75 -8.60
C THR A 50 -10.39 -2.31 -8.15
N LEU A 51 -9.99 -2.10 -6.90
CA LEU A 51 -9.66 -0.77 -6.37
C LEU A 51 -8.49 -0.12 -7.12
N ILE A 52 -7.46 -0.90 -7.43
CA ILE A 52 -6.29 -0.42 -8.18
C ILE A 52 -6.70 -0.06 -9.61
N ASN A 53 -7.48 -0.93 -10.27
CA ASN A 53 -7.89 -0.73 -11.65
C ASN A 53 -8.94 0.38 -11.82
N SER A 54 -9.73 0.70 -10.79
CA SER A 54 -10.78 1.73 -10.88
C SER A 54 -10.26 3.17 -10.84
N LYS A 55 -8.97 3.38 -10.51
CA LYS A 55 -8.34 4.72 -10.48
C LYS A 55 -7.44 5.01 -11.69
N ASN A 56 -7.41 4.11 -12.68
CA ASN A 56 -6.76 4.34 -13.97
C ASN A 56 -7.72 5.00 -14.97
#